data_AF-A0A1I0M449-F1
#
_entry.id   AF-A0A1I0M449-F1
#
_cell.length_a   1.000
_cell.length_b   1.000
_cell.length_c   1.000
_cell.angle_alpha   90.00
_cell.angle_beta   90.00
_cell.angle_gamma   90.00
#
_symmetry.space_group_name_H-M   'P 1'
#
loop_
_entity.id
_entity.type
_entity.pdbx_description
1 polymer ?
#
loop_
_entity_poly.entity_id
_entity_poly.type
_entity_poly.pdbx_seq_one_letter_code
_entity_poly.pdbx_strand_id
1 'polypeptide(L)' 'MTRTTYRCPCGAHIEFKQDLEKEPGIPTPNWKCKDCGTPVPGITAEKIRHQHPS' A
#
# COMPACT_ATOMS: atom_id res chain seq x y z
N MET A 1 -3.83 18.31 -5.45
CA MET A 1 -2.98 17.18 -5.02
C MET A 1 -3.55 15.91 -5.63
N THR A 2 -2.76 15.14 -6.38
CA THR A 2 -3.25 13.94 -7.09
C THR A 2 -3.22 12.76 -6.14
N ARG A 3 -4.39 12.22 -5.78
CA ARG A 3 -4.49 11.05 -4.90
C ARG A 3 -3.97 9.83 -5.65
N THR A 4 -2.98 9.15 -5.10
CA THR A 4 -2.48 7.87 -5.62
C THR A 4 -3.39 6.77 -5.08
N THR A 5 -4.08 6.08 -5.96
CA THR A 5 -4.81 4.86 -5.62
C THR A 5 -4.20 3.68 -6.35
N TYR A 6 -4.23 2.52 -5.72
CA TYR A 6 -3.78 1.26 -6.30
C TYR A 6 -4.86 0.22 -6.15
N ARG A 7 -5.17 -0.45 -7.26
CA ARG A 7 -6.11 -1.55 -7.25
C ARG A 7 -5.34 -2.85 -7.17
N CYS A 8 -5.54 -3.55 -6.05
CA CYS A 8 -4.95 -4.86 -5.85
C CYS A 8 -5.61 -5.87 -6.80
N PRO A 9 -4.88 -6.87 -7.34
CA PRO A 9 -5.47 -7.92 -8.19
C PRO A 9 -6.56 -8.75 -7.48
N CYS A 10 -6.57 -8.79 -6.13
CA CYS A 10 -7.67 -9.39 -5.37
C CYS A 10 -8.95 -8.54 -5.36
N GLY A 11 -8.93 -7.34 -5.96
CA GLY A 11 -10.06 -6.41 -6.04
C GLY A 11 -10.05 -5.30 -5.00
N ALA A 12 -9.20 -5.40 -3.97
CA ALA A 12 -9.08 -4.39 -2.91
C ALA A 12 -8.61 -3.03 -3.44
N HIS A 13 -9.17 -1.96 -2.91
CA HIS A 13 -8.77 -0.58 -3.20
C HIS A 13 -7.80 -0.11 -2.12
N ILE A 14 -6.57 0.19 -2.51
CA ILE A 14 -5.54 0.69 -1.61
C ILE A 14 -5.37 2.19 -1.89
N GLU A 15 -5.76 3.01 -0.93
CA GLU A 15 -5.68 4.46 -1.05
C GLU A 15 -4.92 5.12 0.10
N PHE A 16 -4.86 4.45 1.26
CA PHE A 16 -4.14 4.96 2.42
C PHE A 16 -3.22 3.91 3.05
N LYS A 17 -2.35 4.37 3.95
CA LYS A 17 -1.49 3.51 4.77
C LYS A 17 -2.27 2.39 5.49
N GLN A 18 -3.52 2.63 5.85
CA GLN A 18 -4.36 1.68 6.59
C GLN A 18 -4.79 0.45 5.76
N ASP A 19 -4.72 0.55 4.43
CA ASP A 19 -4.94 -0.57 3.49
C ASP A 19 -3.64 -1.34 3.17
N LEU A 20 -2.51 -0.83 3.65
CA LEU A 20 -1.20 -1.42 3.49
C LEU A 20 -0.74 -2.10 4.78
N GLU A 21 -0.22 -3.31 4.64
CA GLU A 21 0.46 -4.04 5.69
C GLU A 21 1.96 -4.05 5.43
N LYS A 22 2.76 -3.71 6.45
CA LYS A 22 4.22 -3.74 6.33
C LYS A 22 4.70 -5.16 6.58
N GLU A 23 5.48 -5.71 5.64
CA GLU A 23 6.11 -7.01 5.84
C GLU A 23 7.30 -6.88 6.80
N PRO A 24 7.31 -7.61 7.94
CA PRO A 24 8.44 -7.63 8.86
C PRO A 24 9.58 -8.51 8.34
N GLY A 25 10.82 -8.16 8.67
CA GLY A 25 11.99 -9.01 8.42
C GLY A 25 12.75 -8.75 7.11
N ILE A 26 12.31 -7.81 6.27
CA ILE A 26 13.02 -7.40 5.06
C ILE A 26 13.67 -6.01 5.29
N PRO A 27 14.95 -5.80 4.92
CA PRO A 27 15.64 -4.51 5.08
C PRO A 27 15.02 -3.40 4.21
N THR A 28 14.42 -3.76 3.08
CA THR A 28 13.62 -2.84 2.27
C THR A 28 12.17 -2.81 2.77
N PRO A 29 11.51 -1.63 2.83
CA PRO A 29 10.12 -1.52 3.22
C PRO A 29 9.22 -2.18 2.16
N ASN A 30 8.95 -3.46 2.32
CA ASN A 30 8.00 -4.19 1.50
C ASN A 30 6.60 -4.03 2.09
N TRP A 31 5.65 -3.67 1.24
CA TRP A 31 4.27 -3.44 1.63
C TRP A 31 3.37 -4.42 0.91
N LYS A 32 2.35 -4.89 1.61
CA LYS A 32 1.36 -5.81 1.11
C LYS A 32 -0.03 -5.20 1.23
N CYS A 33 -0.94 -5.70 0.41
CA CYS A 33 -2.36 -5.46 0.60
C CYS A 33 -2.78 -6.10 1.91
N LYS A 34 -3.43 -5.34 2.79
CA LYS A 34 -3.94 -5.84 4.06
C LYS A 34 -5.02 -6.91 3.90
N ASP A 35 -5.84 -6.83 2.85
CA ASP A 35 -6.93 -7.79 2.60
C ASP A 35 -6.44 -9.18 2.18
N CYS A 36 -5.50 -9.23 1.24
CA CYS A 36 -5.13 -10.49 0.57
C CYS A 36 -3.63 -10.80 0.62
N GLY A 37 -2.83 -9.97 1.29
CA GLY A 37 -1.38 -10.17 1.45
C GLY A 37 -0.56 -10.01 0.17
N THR A 38 -1.19 -9.58 -0.93
CA THR A 38 -0.50 -9.40 -2.22
C THR A 38 0.55 -8.30 -2.12
N PRO A 39 1.79 -8.51 -2.60
CA PRO A 39 2.82 -7.49 -2.59
C PRO A 39 2.41 -6.27 -3.43
N VAL A 40 2.50 -5.09 -2.83
CA VAL A 40 2.25 -3.80 -3.48
C VAL A 40 3.59 -3.22 -3.93
N PRO A 41 3.69 -2.69 -5.16
CA PRO A 41 4.92 -2.09 -5.64
C PRO A 41 5.41 -1.00 -4.69
N GLY A 42 6.69 -1.05 -4.29
CA GLY A 42 7.26 -0.16 -3.28
C GLY A 42 7.04 1.33 -3.58
N ILE A 43 7.19 1.76 -4.84
CA ILE A 43 6.95 3.15 -5.25
C ILE A 43 5.49 3.58 -5.00
N THR A 44 4.54 2.70 -5.29
CA THR A 44 3.11 2.98 -5.11
C THR A 44 2.74 2.97 -3.64
N ALA A 45 3.23 1.99 -2.89
CA ALA A 45 3.04 1.90 -1.44
C ALA A 45 3.67 3.08 -0.69
N GLU A 46 4.85 3.54 -1.12
CA GLU A 46 5.52 4.74 -0.62
C GLU A 46 4.64 5.97 -0.82
N LYS A 47 4.09 6.18 -2.02
CA LYS A 47 3.14 7.28 -2.26
C LYS A 47 1.91 7.17 -1.37
N ILE A 48 1.26 6.01 -1.34
CA ILE A 48 0.03 5.77 -0.58
C ILE A 48 0.22 5.95 0.92
N ARG A 49 1.34 5.48 1.49
CA ARG A 49 1.57 5.58 2.94
C ARG A 49 1.74 7.01 3.42
N HIS A 50 2.23 7.90 2.57
CA HIS A 50 2.38 9.33 2.85
C HIS A 50 1.09 10.11 2.61
N GLN A 51 0.05 9.49 2.06
CA GLN A 51 -1.26 10.10 1.95
C GLN A 51 -1.95 10.03 3.30
N HIS A 52 -2.31 11.20 3.81
CA HIS A 52 -3.13 11.34 5.00
C HIS A 52 -4.54 11.77 4.57
N PRO A 53 -5.61 11.15 5.10
CA PRO A 53 -6.94 11.73 5.02
C PRO A 53 -6.91 13.08 5.77
N SER A 54 -7.24 14.18 5.08
CA SER A 54 -7.40 15.52 5.68
C SER A 54 -8.67 15.61 6.50
#